data_AF-A0A7C2ELF9-F1
#
_entry.id   AF-A0A7C2ELF9-F1
#
_cell.length_a   1.000
_cell.length_b   1.000
_cell.length_c   1.000
_cell.angle_alpha   90.00
_cell.angle_beta   90.00
_cell.angle_gamma   90.00
#
_symmetry.space_group_name_H-M   'P 1'
#
loop_
_entity.id
_entity.type
_entity.pdbx_description
1 polymer ?
#
loop_
_entity_poly.entity_id
_entity_poly.type
_entity_poly.pdbx_seq_one_letter_code
_entity_poly.pdbx_strand_id
1 'polypeptide(L)'
;MKRCPQCNQEYKDSARFCPRDGYNLDIVASEPTLIGSHPISVPEPQSADPLIGKVLAGRYRLIQKIGQGGMGAVYKGQHIKMNRLTAIKVLTGELA
;
A
#
# COMPACT_ATOMS: atom_id res chain seq x y z
N MET A 1 22.62 8.00 2.06
CA MET A 1 22.14 7.81 0.67
C MET A 1 21.20 6.62 0.67
N LYS A 2 20.10 6.64 -0.09
CA LYS A 2 19.08 5.57 -0.11
C LYS A 2 19.13 4.80 -1.43
N ARG A 3 19.02 3.47 -1.40
CA ARG A 3 19.00 2.62 -2.61
C ARG A 3 17.70 1.85 -2.73
N CYS A 4 17.09 1.89 -3.91
CA CYS A 4 15.90 1.08 -4.18
C CYS A 4 16.30 -0.40 -4.35
N PRO A 5 15.72 -1.35 -3.59
CA PRO A 5 16.02 -2.78 -3.73
C PRO A 5 15.40 -3.42 -5.00
N GLN A 6 14.46 -2.74 -5.67
CA GLN A 6 13.85 -3.26 -6.90
C GLN A 6 14.57 -2.83 -8.17
N CYS A 7 15.00 -1.56 -8.27
CA CYS A 7 15.66 -1.05 -9.47
C CYS A 7 17.16 -0.77 -9.29
N ASN A 8 17.68 -0.92 -8.06
CA ASN A 8 19.08 -0.71 -7.69
C ASN A 8 19.62 0.71 -7.92
N GLN A 9 18.73 1.69 -8.13
CA GLN A 9 19.09 3.10 -8.31
C GLN A 9 19.32 3.75 -6.96
N GLU A 10 20.37 4.57 -6.87
CA GLU A 10 20.73 5.32 -5.67
C GLU A 10 20.16 6.74 -5.71
N TYR A 11 19.65 7.19 -4.58
CA TYR A 11 19.00 8.47 -4.40
C TYR A 11 19.51 9.16 -3.13
N LYS A 12 19.36 10.48 -3.07
CA LYS A 12 19.65 11.26 -1.85
C LYS A 12 18.73 10.83 -0.71
N ASP A 13 19.17 11.02 0.54
CA ASP A 13 18.41 10.64 1.75
C ASP A 13 17.03 11.28 1.86
N SER A 14 16.81 12.41 1.17
CA SER A 14 15.51 13.09 1.09
C SER A 14 14.51 12.41 0.16
N ALA A 15 14.93 11.43 -0.66
CA ALA A 15 14.03 10.71 -1.53
C ALA A 15 13.14 9.78 -0.70
N ARG A 16 11.83 10.02 -0.77
CA ARG A 16 10.79 9.23 -0.07
C ARG A 16 10.31 8.03 -0.88
N PHE A 17 10.34 8.14 -2.20
CA PHE A 17 9.87 7.12 -3.14
C PHE A 17 10.80 7.03 -4.34
N CYS A 18 10.94 5.82 -4.90
CA CYS A 18 11.65 5.59 -6.14
C CYS A 18 10.80 6.09 -7.34
N PRO A 19 11.26 7.03 -8.17
CA PRO A 19 10.52 7.51 -9.34
C PRO A 19 10.36 6.48 -10.46
N ARG A 20 11.08 5.35 -10.40
CA ARG A 20 11.04 4.30 -11.44
C ARG A 20 9.97 3.24 -11.18
N ASP A 21 9.83 2.83 -9.92
CA ASP A 21 8.99 1.70 -9.52
C ASP A 21 8.04 2.01 -8.35
N GLY A 22 8.17 3.19 -7.73
CA GLY A 22 7.31 3.63 -6.63
C GLY A 22 7.70 3.08 -5.26
N TYR A 23 8.77 2.30 -5.13
CA TYR A 23 9.20 1.71 -3.84
C TYR A 23 9.49 2.81 -2.81
N ASN A 24 9.01 2.63 -1.58
CA ASN A 24 9.25 3.59 -0.50
C ASN A 24 10.69 3.48 0.00
N LEU A 25 11.45 4.57 -0.04
CA LEU A 25 12.87 4.58 0.31
C LEU A 25 13.12 4.96 1.79
N ASP A 26 12.09 5.35 2.55
CA ASP A 26 12.21 5.63 3.98
C ASP A 26 12.39 4.35 4.81
N ILE A 27 11.84 3.23 4.35
CA ILE A 27 11.98 1.92 5.04
C ILE A 27 13.37 1.29 4.89
N VAL A 28 14.23 1.82 4.02
CA VAL A 28 15.61 1.34 3.80
C VAL A 28 16.67 2.32 4.32
N ALA A 29 16.25 3.40 4.99
CA ALA A 29 17.14 4.46 5.48
C ALA A 29 17.91 4.10 6.76
N SER A 30 17.68 2.91 7.33
CA SER A 30 18.34 2.44 8.54
C SER A 30 19.26 1.26 8.21
N GLU A 31 20.53 1.52 7.93
CA GLU A 31 21.58 0.48 7.97
C GLU A 31 21.84 0.03 9.42
N PRO A 32 22.64 -1.03 9.66
CA PRO A 32 22.36 -2.44 9.40
C PRO A 32 22.36 -3.20 10.74
N THR A 33 21.25 -3.77 11.19
CA THR A 33 21.28 -4.55 12.43
C THR A 33 21.75 -5.97 12.14
N LEU A 34 22.95 -6.27 12.64
CA LEU A 34 23.59 -7.57 12.63
C LEU A 34 22.65 -8.65 13.19
N ILE A 35 22.85 -9.87 12.69
CA ILE A 35 22.22 -11.12 13.11
C ILE A 35 22.08 -11.21 14.64
N GLY A 36 20.84 -11.25 15.15
CA GLY A 36 20.60 -11.45 16.58
C GLY A 36 19.19 -11.10 17.03
N SER A 37 18.37 -12.14 17.18
CA SER A 37 17.38 -12.30 18.28
C SER A 37 16.57 -11.07 18.69
N HIS A 38 15.83 -10.46 17.76
CA HIS A 38 14.69 -9.64 18.12
C HIS A 38 13.43 -10.44 17.81
N PRO A 39 12.47 -10.58 18.75
CA PRO A 39 11.19 -11.20 18.43
C PRO A 39 10.68 -10.45 17.20
N ILE A 40 10.27 -11.21 16.18
CA ILE A 40 9.55 -10.69 15.03
C ILE A 40 8.46 -9.80 15.64
N SER A 41 8.68 -8.49 15.59
CA SER A 41 7.64 -7.51 15.84
C SER A 41 6.73 -7.72 14.66
N VAL A 42 5.78 -8.65 14.80
CA VAL A 42 4.60 -8.72 13.98
C VAL A 42 4.12 -7.28 13.98
N PRO A 43 4.16 -6.55 12.85
CA PRO A 43 3.69 -5.18 12.84
C PRO A 43 2.25 -5.26 13.35
N GLU A 44 2.02 -4.75 14.56
CA GLU A 44 0.69 -4.54 15.11
C GLU A 44 -0.15 -3.94 13.99
N PRO A 45 -1.36 -4.46 13.70
CA PRO A 45 -2.12 -4.07 12.52
C PRO A 45 -2.38 -2.56 12.57
N GLN A 46 -1.51 -1.80 11.90
CA GLN A 46 -1.53 -0.37 11.83
C GLN A 46 -2.81 0.01 11.10
N SER A 47 -3.83 0.39 11.86
CA SER A 47 -5.11 0.93 11.38
C SER A 47 -5.62 0.26 10.11
N ALA A 48 -6.22 -0.93 10.24
CA ALA A 48 -6.90 -1.57 9.14
C ALA A 48 -7.89 -0.57 8.51
N ASP A 49 -7.67 -0.23 7.24
CA ASP A 49 -8.53 0.70 6.51
C ASP A 49 -9.99 0.18 6.58
N PRO A 50 -10.94 0.97 7.10
CA PRO A 50 -12.27 0.49 7.48
C PRO A 50 -13.13 0.06 6.28
N LEU A 51 -12.66 0.28 5.05
CA LEU A 51 -13.30 -0.20 3.84
C LEU A 51 -12.87 -1.63 3.48
N ILE A 52 -11.73 -2.10 3.95
CA ILE A 52 -11.24 -3.45 3.68
C ILE A 52 -12.21 -4.49 4.25
N GLY A 53 -12.56 -5.49 3.42
CA GLY A 53 -13.55 -6.52 3.74
C GLY A 53 -15.00 -6.11 3.45
N LYS A 54 -15.31 -4.81 3.26
CA LYS A 54 -16.67 -4.38 2.91
C LYS A 54 -17.06 -4.82 1.51
N VAL A 55 -18.36 -5.08 1.33
CA VAL A 55 -18.97 -5.35 0.03
C VAL A 55 -19.73 -4.12 -0.43
N LEU A 56 -19.25 -3.47 -1.50
CA LEU A 56 -19.90 -2.32 -2.11
C LEU A 56 -20.95 -2.77 -3.13
N ALA A 57 -22.11 -2.11 -3.11
CA ALA A 57 -23.25 -2.37 -4.01
C ALA A 57 -23.62 -3.87 -4.10
N GLY A 58 -23.42 -4.62 -3.01
CA GLY A 58 -23.72 -6.06 -2.93
C GLY A 58 -22.91 -6.98 -3.87
N ARG A 59 -21.86 -6.48 -4.53
CA ARG A 59 -21.15 -7.27 -5.56
C ARG A 59 -19.63 -7.10 -5.62
N TYR A 60 -19.08 -6.08 -4.97
CA TYR A 60 -17.63 -5.82 -4.98
C TYR A 60 -17.04 -5.88 -3.57
N ARG A 61 -16.26 -6.91 -3.25
CA ARG A 61 -15.55 -7.01 -1.97
C ARG A 61 -14.20 -6.31 -2.06
N LEU A 62 -13.90 -5.40 -1.14
CA LEU A 62 -12.58 -4.75 -1.05
C LEU A 62 -11.60 -5.66 -0.32
N ILE A 63 -10.41 -5.86 -0.90
CA ILE A 63 -9.37 -6.79 -0.39
C ILE A 63 -8.18 -6.01 0.17
N GLN A 64 -7.68 -5.03 -0.57
CA GLN A 64 -6.50 -4.27 -0.18
C GLN A 64 -6.50 -2.89 -0.85
N LYS A 65 -6.04 -1.84 -0.16
CA LYS A 65 -5.75 -0.55 -0.79
C LYS A 65 -4.48 -0.66 -1.64
N ILE A 66 -4.55 -0.17 -2.87
CA ILE A 66 -3.43 -0.23 -3.84
C ILE A 66 -2.96 1.15 -4.30
N GLY A 67 -3.70 2.21 -3.97
CA GLY A 67 -3.27 3.58 -4.25
C GLY A 67 -4.17 4.63 -3.60
N GLN A 68 -3.69 5.87 -3.57
CA GLN A 68 -4.44 7.04 -3.11
C GLN A 68 -3.99 8.27 -3.90
N GLY A 69 -4.93 9.15 -4.21
CA GLY A 69 -4.68 10.47 -4.82
C GLY A 69 -5.71 11.48 -4.36
N GLY A 70 -5.70 12.68 -4.96
CA GLY A 70 -6.55 13.79 -4.52
C GLY A 70 -8.06 13.51 -4.55
N MET A 71 -8.54 12.71 -5.50
CA MET A 71 -9.97 12.37 -5.62
C MET A 71 -10.40 11.17 -4.77
N GLY A 72 -9.48 10.48 -4.09
CA GLY A 72 -9.80 9.33 -3.24
C GLY A 72 -8.81 8.17 -3.33
N ALA A 73 -9.26 6.97 -2.97
CA ALA A 73 -8.43 5.78 -2.83
C ALA A 73 -8.80 4.68 -3.83
N VAL A 74 -7.81 3.95 -4.31
CA VAL A 74 -7.98 2.80 -5.20
C VAL A 74 -7.69 1.53 -4.43
N TYR A 75 -8.59 0.55 -4.54
CA TYR A 75 -8.50 -0.74 -3.88
C TYR A 75 -8.48 -1.86 -4.90
N LYS A 76 -7.71 -2.91 -4.62
CA LYS A 76 -7.95 -4.23 -5.17
C LYS A 76 -9.22 -4.79 -4.54
N GLY A 77 -10.14 -5.24 -5.35
CA GLY A 77 -11.33 -5.96 -4.91
C GLY A 77 -11.69 -7.11 -5.83
N GLN A 78 -12.76 -7.80 -5.48
CA GLN A 78 -13.28 -8.95 -6.21
C GLN A 78 -14.75 -8.71 -6.53
N HIS A 79 -15.11 -8.83 -7.81
CA HIS A 79 -16.51 -8.93 -8.19
C HIS A 79 -17.00 -10.35 -7.88
N ILE A 80 -17.81 -10.48 -6.82
CA ILE A 80 -18.12 -11.76 -6.19
C ILE A 80 -18.84 -12.70 -7.18
N LYS A 81 -19.83 -12.19 -7.92
CA LYS A 81 -20.61 -13.01 -8.87
C LYS A 81 -19.80 -13.50 -10.08
N MET A 82 -18.74 -12.78 -10.45
CA MET A 82 -17.88 -13.14 -11.60
C MET A 82 -16.55 -13.75 -11.17
N ASN A 83 -16.32 -13.87 -9.85
CA ASN A 83 -15.07 -14.30 -9.25
C ASN A 83 -13.82 -13.60 -9.84
N ARG A 84 -13.92 -12.32 -10.22
CA ARG A 84 -12.89 -11.59 -10.97
C ARG A 84 -12.29 -10.47 -10.12
N LEU A 85 -10.96 -10.38 -10.11
CA LEU A 85 -10.24 -9.28 -9.48
C LEU A 85 -10.40 -7.98 -10.30
N THR A 86 -10.59 -6.86 -9.60
CA THR A 86 -10.87 -5.55 -10.19
C THR A 86 -10.30 -4.43 -9.32
N ALA A 87 -9.93 -3.31 -9.95
CA ALA A 87 -9.56 -2.09 -9.26
C ALA A 87 -10.82 -1.23 -9.00
N ILE A 88 -11.01 -0.79 -7.76
CA ILE A 88 -12.18 -0.03 -7.32
C ILE A 88 -11.69 1.30 -6.77
N LYS A 89 -12.03 2.40 -7.44
CA LYS A 89 -11.72 3.75 -6.96
C LYS A 89 -12.89 4.27 -6.13
N VAL A 90 -12.65 4.45 -4.84
CA VAL A 90 -13.57 5.07 -3.88
C VAL A 90 -13.23 6.56 -3.83
N LEU A 91 -14.20 7.41 -4.15
CA LEU A 91 -14.01 8.84 -4.16
C LEU A 91 -14.11 9.41 -2.74
N THR A 92 -13.27 10.40 -2.41
CA THR A 92 -13.33 11.13 -1.13
C THR A 92 -14.12 12.41 -1.37
N GLY A 93 -15.42 12.39 -1.03
CA GLY A 93 -16.31 13.54 -1.17
C GLY A 93 -17.78 13.11 -1.19
N GLU A 94 -18.62 13.85 -0.46
CA GLU A 94 -20.07 13.72 -0.44
C GLU A 94 -20.63 13.74 -1.87
N LEU A 95 -21.46 12.76 -2.23
CA LEU A 95 -22.49 13.05 -3.22
C LEU A 95 -23.47 13.99 -2.52
N ALA A 96 -23.29 15.29 -2.73
CA ALA A 96 -24.34 16.28 -2.51
C ALA A 96 -25.49 16.07 -3.52
#